data_AF-A0A0D6LBW3-F1
#
_entry.id   AF-A0A0D6LBW3-F1
#
_cell.length_a   1.000
_cell.length_b   1.000
_cell.length_c   1.000
_cell.angle_alpha   90.00
_cell.angle_beta   90.00
_cell.angle_gamma   90.00
#
_symmetry.space_group_name_H-M   'P 1'
#
loop_
_entity.id
_entity.type
_entity.pdbx_description
1 polymer ?
#
loop_
_entity_poly.entity_id
_entity_poly.type
_entity_poly.pdbx_seq_one_letter_code
_entity_poly.pdbx_strand_id
1 'polypeptide(L)'
;MYAAARETIVTAKGVVTYDEIDRNVFRPNNYKIVEKCFPIPRLDFIVKPSCAKIFNDWLEITKRPVPRSPPREIEETKKNAFLLNGYSTLYQNTYYNDTAVPKEVVWNNIEQLMKAPRMEVAAYGPYGPEGRKS
;
A
#
# COMPACT_ATOMS: atom_id res chain seq x y z
N MET A 1 -27.05 -8.75 18.10
CA MET A 1 -26.15 -9.92 17.89
C MET A 1 -24.78 -9.38 17.55
N TYR A 2 -23.83 -9.41 18.49
CA TYR A 2 -22.44 -9.05 18.19
C TYR A 2 -21.79 -10.24 17.48
N ALA A 3 -21.18 -10.02 16.32
CA ALA A 3 -20.40 -11.04 15.64
C ALA A 3 -19.28 -11.49 16.58
N ALA A 4 -19.11 -12.80 16.77
CA ALA A 4 -17.99 -13.33 17.54
C ALA A 4 -16.68 -12.77 16.96
N ALA A 5 -15.85 -12.16 17.80
CA ALA A 5 -14.54 -11.68 17.39
C ALA A 5 -13.76 -12.89 16.85
N ARG A 6 -13.42 -12.87 15.56
CA ARG A 6 -12.51 -13.87 15.00
C ARG A 6 -11.15 -13.65 15.65
N GLU A 7 -10.55 -14.71 16.20
CA GLU A 7 -9.20 -14.68 16.77
C GLU A 7 -8.09 -14.90 15.71
N THR A 8 -8.49 -14.98 14.44
CA THR A 8 -7.62 -15.33 13.33
C THR A 8 -7.79 -14.41 12.12
N ILE A 9 -6.76 -14.34 11.30
CA ILE A 9 -6.67 -13.55 10.06
C ILE A 9 -6.13 -14.41 8.92
N VAL A 10 -6.60 -14.16 7.69
CA VAL A 10 -6.13 -14.84 6.48
C VAL A 10 -4.91 -14.10 5.93
N THR A 11 -3.85 -14.85 5.62
CA THR A 11 -2.57 -14.35 5.12
C THR A 11 -2.03 -15.23 3.99
N ALA A 12 -0.90 -14.85 3.40
CA ALA A 12 -0.19 -15.69 2.44
C ALA A 12 0.28 -17.05 3.01
N LYS A 13 0.45 -17.13 4.34
CA LYS A 13 0.77 -18.36 5.07
C LYS A 13 -0.47 -19.16 5.50
N GLY A 14 -1.65 -18.76 5.05
CA GLY A 14 -2.93 -19.33 5.46
C GLY A 14 -3.55 -18.57 6.64
N VAL A 15 -4.40 -19.27 7.39
CA VAL A 15 -5.13 -18.71 8.54
C VAL A 15 -4.21 -18.73 9.75
N VAL A 16 -3.89 -17.56 10.31
CA VAL A 16 -3.00 -17.40 11.47
C VAL A 16 -3.70 -16.66 12.59
N THR A 17 -3.17 -16.75 13.82
CA THR A 17 -3.73 -16.05 14.98
C THR A 17 -3.32 -14.57 14.99
N TYR A 18 -4.11 -13.75 15.68
CA TYR A 18 -3.74 -12.34 15.87
C TYR A 18 -2.43 -12.15 16.66
N ASP A 19 -2.12 -13.05 17.59
CA ASP A 19 -0.89 -12.97 18.38
C ASP A 19 0.35 -13.30 17.53
N GLU A 20 0.20 -14.22 16.57
CA GLU A 20 1.26 -14.57 15.62
C GLU A 20 1.57 -13.40 14.68
N ILE A 21 0.55 -12.82 14.04
CA ILE A 21 0.74 -11.70 13.10
C ILE A 21 1.23 -10.44 13.84
N ASP A 22 0.79 -10.19 15.08
CA ASP A 22 1.30 -9.09 15.90
C ASP A 22 2.80 -9.24 16.17
N ARG A 23 3.25 -10.44 16.54
CA ARG A 23 4.66 -10.74 16.82
C ARG A 23 5.54 -10.68 15.57
N ASN A 24 5.07 -11.25 14.47
CA ASN A 24 5.92 -11.49 13.29
C ASN A 24 5.81 -10.40 12.23
N VAL A 25 4.78 -9.54 12.28
CA VAL A 25 4.53 -8.48 11.30
C VAL A 25 4.37 -7.12 11.97
N PHE A 26 3.38 -6.93 12.85
CA PHE A 26 3.07 -5.57 13.31
C PHE A 26 4.14 -4.98 14.24
N ARG A 27 4.54 -5.70 15.28
CA ARG A 27 5.54 -5.20 16.24
C ARG A 27 6.90 -4.90 15.61
N PRO A 28 7.47 -5.78 14.75
CA PRO A 28 8.70 -5.46 14.03
C PRO A 28 8.61 -4.20 13.16
N ASN A 29 7.39 -3.82 12.74
CA ASN A 29 7.13 -2.63 11.92
C ASN A 29 6.57 -1.44 12.73
N ASN A 30 6.79 -1.41 14.06
CA ASN A 30 6.38 -0.31 14.95
C ASN A 30 4.85 -0.14 15.12
N TYR A 31 4.09 -1.20 14.90
CA TYR A 31 2.65 -1.26 15.14
C TYR A 31 2.28 -2.27 16.23
N LYS A 32 1.12 -2.09 16.85
CA LYS A 32 0.50 -3.06 17.76
C LYS A 32 -0.98 -3.19 17.43
N ILE A 33 -1.53 -4.39 17.58
CA ILE A 33 -2.98 -4.58 17.50
C ILE A 33 -3.65 -4.00 18.75
N VAL A 34 -4.57 -3.06 18.55
CA VAL A 34 -5.41 -2.47 19.60
C VAL A 34 -6.78 -3.17 19.67
N GLU A 35 -7.31 -3.57 18.52
CA GLU A 35 -8.58 -4.30 18.46
C GLU A 35 -8.56 -5.36 17.36
N LYS A 36 -8.96 -6.58 17.74
CA LYS A 36 -9.15 -7.72 16.85
C LYS A 36 -10.50 -7.61 16.15
N CYS A 37 -10.57 -6.83 15.07
CA CYS A 37 -11.78 -6.66 14.26
C CYS A 37 -11.64 -7.33 12.87
N PHE A 38 -12.76 -7.80 12.32
CA PHE A 38 -12.81 -8.40 10.99
C PHE A 38 -13.30 -7.37 9.95
N PRO A 39 -12.73 -7.30 8.74
CA PRO A 39 -11.68 -8.17 8.18
C PRO A 39 -10.23 -7.74 8.49
N ILE A 40 -10.02 -6.53 8.99
CA ILE A 40 -8.68 -5.96 9.22
C ILE A 40 -8.62 -5.47 10.67
N PRO A 41 -7.56 -5.79 11.44
CA PRO A 41 -7.40 -5.33 12.82
C PRO A 41 -7.19 -3.83 12.89
N ARG A 42 -7.54 -3.23 14.03
CA ARG A 42 -7.15 -1.85 14.32
C ARG A 42 -5.75 -1.83 14.91
N LEU A 43 -4.88 -1.02 14.32
CA LEU A 43 -3.50 -0.86 14.75
C LEU A 43 -3.28 0.51 15.39
N ASP A 44 -2.26 0.60 16.23
CA ASP A 44 -1.68 1.85 16.71
C ASP A 44 -0.15 1.73 16.71
N PHE A 45 0.55 2.85 16.81
CA PHE A 45 2.01 2.86 16.89
C PHE A 45 2.48 2.35 18.25
N ILE A 46 3.62 1.65 18.26
CA ILE A 46 4.36 1.38 19.49
C ILE A 46 5.05 2.67 19.94
N VAL A 47 5.79 3.30 19.03
CA VAL A 47 6.40 4.62 19.20
C VAL A 47 5.90 5.52 18.07
N LYS A 48 5.08 6.52 18.41
CA LYS A 48 4.53 7.44 17.41
C LYS A 48 5.67 8.27 16.80
N PRO A 49 5.91 8.20 15.48
CA PRO A 49 6.92 9.02 14.84
C PRO A 49 6.51 10.50 14.85
N SER A 50 7.49 11.39 14.95
CA SER A 50 7.26 12.83 14.77
C SER A 50 7.16 13.17 13.28
N CYS A 51 6.50 14.29 12.96
CA CYS A 51 6.45 14.78 11.57
C CYS A 51 7.86 15.01 11.00
N ALA A 52 8.78 15.53 11.82
CA ALA A 52 10.17 15.73 11.42
C ALA A 52 10.87 14.41 11.07
N LYS A 53 10.65 13.35 11.86
CA LYS A 53 11.21 12.04 11.58
C LYS A 53 10.67 11.49 10.26
N ILE A 54 9.36 11.51 10.05
CA ILE A 54 8.72 11.03 8.81
C ILE A 54 9.29 11.77 7.60
N PHE A 55 9.39 13.10 7.70
CA PHE A 55 9.92 13.93 6.62
C PHE A 55 11.39 13.60 6.31
N ASN A 56 12.22 13.46 7.33
CA ASN A 56 13.64 13.15 7.16
C ASN A 56 13.85 11.74 6.57
N ASP A 57 13.14 10.72 7.07
CA ASP A 57 13.20 9.36 6.53
C ASP A 57 12.83 9.35 5.03
N TRP A 58 11.76 10.05 4.65
CA TRP A 58 11.35 10.19 3.26
C TRP A 58 12.41 10.93 2.42
N LEU A 59 12.95 12.03 2.94
CA LEU A 59 13.97 12.83 2.27
C LEU A 59 15.28 12.03 2.03
N GLU A 60 15.64 11.15 2.94
CA GLU A 60 16.79 10.25 2.76
C GLU A 60 16.55 9.24 1.63
N ILE A 61 15.33 8.73 1.49
CA ILE A 61 14.96 7.80 0.42
C ILE A 61 14.99 8.50 -0.94
N THR A 62 14.45 9.72 -1.05
CA THR A 62 14.37 10.45 -2.32
C THR A 62 15.73 10.93 -2.85
N LYS A 63 16.73 11.06 -1.97
CA LYS A 63 18.11 11.36 -2.37
C LYS A 63 18.82 10.19 -3.05
N ARG A 64 18.30 8.97 -2.94
CA ARG A 64 18.92 7.78 -3.56
C ARG A 64 18.70 7.83 -5.08
N PRO A 65 19.68 7.42 -5.89
CA PRO A 65 19.53 7.39 -7.34
C PRO A 65 18.40 6.42 -7.72
N VAL A 66 17.44 6.92 -8.49
CA VAL A 66 16.38 6.08 -9.06
C VAL A 66 17.01 5.17 -10.12
N PRO A 67 16.77 3.85 -10.06
CA PRO A 67 17.29 2.94 -11.08
C PRO A 67 16.72 3.30 -12.45
N ARG A 68 17.54 3.19 -13.51
CA ARG A 68 17.15 3.54 -14.90
C ARG A 68 15.93 2.76 -15.39
N SER A 69 15.74 1.54 -14.88
CA SER A 69 14.56 0.73 -15.09
C SER A 69 14.03 0.25 -13.75
N PRO A 70 12.70 0.20 -13.56
CA PRO A 70 12.13 -0.37 -12.35
C PRO A 70 12.56 -1.85 -12.25
N PRO A 71 13.04 -2.29 -11.08
CA PRO A 71 13.39 -3.69 -10.88
C PRO A 71 12.13 -4.55 -11.07
N ARG A 72 12.23 -5.57 -11.92
CA ARG A 72 11.12 -6.51 -12.18
C ARG A 72 10.91 -7.49 -11.05
N GLU A 73 11.94 -7.71 -10.26
CA GLU A 73 11.96 -8.66 -9.17
C GLU A 73 12.56 -8.01 -7.92
N ILE A 74 12.10 -8.47 -6.77
CA ILE A 74 12.66 -8.06 -5.49
C ILE A 74 13.88 -8.93 -5.21
N GLU A 75 15.01 -8.29 -4.91
CA GLU A 75 16.22 -8.97 -4.47
C GLU A 75 15.91 -9.94 -3.32
N GLU A 76 16.46 -11.16 -3.38
CA GLU A 76 16.19 -12.23 -2.42
C GLU A 76 16.40 -11.76 -0.96
N THR A 77 17.44 -10.97 -0.73
CA THR A 77 17.79 -10.40 0.58
C THR A 77 16.74 -9.44 1.13
N LYS A 78 15.92 -8.84 0.28
CA LYS A 78 14.87 -7.86 0.62
C LYS A 78 13.47 -8.48 0.63
N LYS A 79 13.30 -9.71 0.13
CA LYS A 79 11.99 -10.37 0.02
C LYS A 79 11.27 -10.49 1.36
N ASN A 80 11.99 -10.86 2.42
CA ASN A 80 11.37 -10.97 3.75
C ASN A 80 10.80 -9.63 4.23
N ALA A 81 11.57 -8.55 4.13
CA ALA A 81 11.08 -7.23 4.51
C ALA A 81 9.88 -6.79 3.65
N PHE A 82 9.98 -7.00 2.33
CA PHE A 82 8.94 -6.60 1.39
C PHE A 82 7.64 -7.40 1.54
N LEU A 83 7.75 -8.71 1.79
CA LEU A 83 6.62 -9.64 1.91
C LEU A 83 6.16 -9.85 3.35
N LEU A 84 6.50 -8.91 4.24
CA LEU A 84 6.14 -8.96 5.65
C LEU A 84 6.45 -10.33 6.26
N ASN A 85 7.68 -10.81 6.10
CA ASN A 85 8.14 -12.14 6.51
C ASN A 85 7.34 -13.30 5.90
N GLY A 86 6.91 -13.13 4.65
CA GLY A 86 6.13 -14.08 3.87
C GLY A 86 4.65 -14.13 4.23
N TYR A 87 4.13 -13.20 5.04
CA TYR A 87 2.71 -13.10 5.37
C TYR A 87 1.89 -12.36 4.30
N SER A 88 2.54 -11.68 3.34
CA SER A 88 1.90 -11.12 2.15
C SER A 88 2.43 -11.77 0.86
N THR A 89 1.64 -11.70 -0.21
CA THR A 89 2.03 -12.16 -1.55
C THR A 89 2.32 -10.97 -2.46
N LEU A 90 3.19 -11.20 -3.46
CA LEU A 90 3.24 -10.34 -4.63
C LEU A 90 2.06 -10.65 -5.52
N TYR A 91 1.33 -9.63 -5.93
CA TYR A 91 0.47 -9.75 -7.09
C TYR A 91 1.36 -9.98 -8.31
N GLN A 92 1.25 -11.15 -8.93
CA GLN A 92 2.20 -11.63 -9.92
C GLN A 92 2.28 -10.79 -11.20
N ASN A 93 1.30 -9.90 -11.46
CA ASN A 93 1.14 -9.25 -12.77
C ASN A 93 0.96 -7.72 -12.75
N THR A 94 1.08 -7.04 -11.61
CA THR A 94 0.70 -5.60 -11.51
C THR A 94 1.61 -4.80 -10.58
N TYR A 95 2.89 -4.73 -10.92
CA TYR A 95 3.74 -3.64 -10.43
C TYR A 95 3.59 -2.44 -11.37
N TYR A 96 2.78 -1.47 -10.97
CA TYR A 96 2.63 -0.20 -11.70
C TYR A 96 3.69 0.78 -11.22
N ASN A 97 4.60 1.17 -12.13
CA ASN A 97 5.56 2.21 -11.85
C ASN A 97 4.91 3.58 -12.15
N ASP A 98 4.47 4.27 -11.10
CA ASP A 98 3.81 5.58 -11.18
C ASP A 98 4.73 6.76 -11.47
N THR A 99 6.00 6.51 -11.81
CA THR A 99 6.91 7.54 -12.35
C THR A 99 6.58 7.90 -13.80
N ALA A 100 5.30 7.89 -14.17
CA ALA A 100 4.83 8.31 -15.47
C ALA A 100 5.27 9.76 -15.71
N VAL A 101 5.75 10.04 -16.93
CA VAL A 101 5.99 11.42 -17.37
C VAL A 101 4.69 12.19 -17.16
N PRO A 102 4.66 13.26 -16.34
CA PRO A 102 3.43 13.97 -16.06
C PRO A 102 2.80 14.42 -17.38
N LYS A 103 1.63 13.88 -17.71
CA LYS A 103 0.84 14.41 -18.82
C LYS A 103 0.23 15.71 -18.32
N GLU A 104 0.41 16.80 -19.07
CA GLU A 104 -0.16 18.09 -18.72
C GLU A 104 -1.69 17.95 -18.63
N VAL A 105 -2.25 18.13 -17.44
CA VAL A 105 -3.69 18.07 -17.22
C VAL A 105 -4.24 19.48 -17.41
N VAL A 106 -4.94 19.71 -18.52
CA VAL A 106 -5.60 20.99 -18.81
C VAL A 106 -6.94 21.04 -18.09
N TRP A 107 -7.05 21.90 -17.08
CA TRP A 107 -8.22 22.03 -16.19
C TRP A 107 -9.29 23.02 -16.68
N ASN A 108 -9.24 23.43 -17.94
CA ASN A 108 -10.08 24.51 -18.47
C ASN A 108 -11.57 24.13 -18.64
N ASN A 109 -11.94 22.87 -18.38
CA ASN A 109 -13.28 22.32 -18.59
C ASN A 109 -13.87 21.62 -17.34
N ILE A 110 -13.42 21.98 -16.13
CA ILE A 110 -13.88 21.38 -14.86
C ILE A 110 -15.42 21.36 -14.75
N GLU A 111 -16.11 22.43 -15.12
CA GLU A 111 -17.58 22.51 -15.03
C GLU A 111 -18.29 21.45 -15.88
N GLN A 112 -17.68 21.05 -17.01
CA GLN A 112 -18.20 20.01 -17.88
C GLN A 112 -17.87 18.62 -17.31
N LEU A 113 -16.66 18.45 -16.75
CA LEU A 113 -16.23 17.21 -16.09
C LEU A 113 -17.09 16.89 -14.86
N MET A 114 -17.49 17.89 -14.08
CA MET A 114 -18.36 17.71 -12.91
C MET A 114 -19.76 17.21 -13.29
N LYS A 115 -20.18 17.40 -14.55
CA LYS A 115 -21.46 16.93 -15.09
C LYS A 115 -21.33 15.62 -15.86
N ALA A 116 -20.12 15.17 -16.15
CA ALA A 116 -19.87 13.96 -16.91
C ALA A 116 -20.07 12.69 -16.05
N PRO A 117 -20.43 11.55 -16.66
CA PRO A 117 -20.49 10.27 -15.96
C PRO A 117 -19.15 9.93 -15.29
N ARG A 118 -19.20 9.33 -14.10
CA ARG A 118 -18.00 8.94 -13.32
C ARG A 118 -16.98 8.14 -14.14
N MET A 119 -17.45 7.36 -15.11
CA MET A 119 -16.60 6.56 -16.00
C MET A 119 -15.74 7.40 -16.95
N GLU A 120 -16.25 8.54 -17.40
CA GLU A 120 -15.53 9.49 -18.28
C GLU A 120 -14.55 10.33 -17.48
N VAL A 121 -14.96 10.83 -16.30
CA VAL A 121 -14.08 11.60 -15.41
C VAL A 121 -12.91 10.75 -14.92
N ALA A 122 -13.13 9.46 -14.64
CA ALA A 122 -12.08 8.54 -14.25
C ALA A 122 -10.98 8.37 -15.32
N ALA A 123 -11.29 8.61 -16.59
CA ALA A 123 -10.33 8.54 -17.69
C ALA A 123 -9.41 9.78 -17.76
N TYR A 124 -9.67 10.85 -17.01
CA TYR A 124 -8.79 12.02 -16.90
C TYR A 124 -7.74 11.90 -15.79
N GLY A 125 -7.76 10.80 -15.02
CA GLY A 125 -6.65 10.48 -14.13
C GLY A 125 -5.34 10.30 -14.92
N PRO A 126 -4.18 10.38 -14.26
CA PRO A 126 -2.86 10.33 -14.92
C PRO A 126 -2.62 9.07 -15.77
N TYR A 127 -3.48 8.04 -15.67
CA TYR A 127 -3.39 6.78 -16.39
C TYR A 127 -4.32 6.63 -17.59
N GLY A 128 -5.18 7.63 -17.88
CA GLY A 128 -6.12 7.51 -18.99
C GLY A 128 -7.14 6.37 -18.83
N PRO A 129 -7.98 6.10 -19.84
CA PRO A 129 -8.82 4.90 -19.87
C PRO A 129 -8.00 3.59 -19.99
N GLU A 130 -6.71 3.68 -20.33
CA GLU A 130 -5.80 2.53 -20.49
C GLU A 130 -5.25 1.98 -19.17
N GLY A 131 -5.31 2.73 -18.07
CA GLY A 131 -5.00 2.26 -16.72
C GLY A 131 -6.02 1.25 -16.17
N ARG A 132 -7.14 1.04 -16.85
CA ARG A 132 -8.07 -0.07 -16.58
C ARG A 132 -7.64 -1.32 -17.33
N LYS A 133 -6.57 -1.97 -16.89
CA LYS A 133 -6.39 -3.39 -17.19
C LYS A 133 -6.40 -4.16 -15.87
N SER A 134 -7.58 -4.73 -15.62
CA SER A 134 -7.95 -5.87 -14.76
C SER A 134 -7.07 -6.16 -13.54
#